data_AF-A0A6B3UIZ0-F1
#
_entry.id   AF-A0A6B3UIZ0-F1
#
_cell.length_a   1.000
_cell.length_b   1.000
_cell.length_c   1.000
_cell.angle_alpha   90.00
_cell.angle_beta   90.00
_cell.angle_gamma   90.00
#
_symmetry.space_group_name_H-M   'P 1'
#
loop_
_entity.id
_entity.type
_entity.pdbx_description
1 polymer ?
#
loop_
_entity_poly.entity_id
_entity_poly.type
_entity_poly.pdbx_seq_one_letter_code
_entity_poly.pdbx_strand_id
1 'polypeptide(L)'
;MLLGVYTDLRGVRTSMDLDAAVDFIGGVGARSGWLALVIYIPEQSAFIEVRDGSAPEAEQVSEQYLVENFAVSAAQIRAVKQAPAKWEFIDLRKRAA
;
A
#
# COMPACT_ATOMS: atom_id res chain seq x y z
N MET A 1 -7.15 -17.04 3.86
CA MET A 1 -7.93 -15.80 3.90
C MET A 1 -7.51 -15.02 5.14
N LEU A 2 -6.57 -14.10 4.97
CA LEU A 2 -6.14 -13.16 6.01
C LEU A 2 -6.93 -11.85 5.85
N LEU A 3 -7.71 -11.48 6.86
CA LEU A 3 -8.55 -10.28 6.82
C LEU A 3 -7.86 -9.12 7.57
N GLY A 4 -7.71 -7.99 6.88
CA GLY A 4 -7.31 -6.70 7.45
C GLY A 4 -8.49 -5.74 7.56
N VAL A 5 -8.33 -4.67 8.34
CA VAL A 5 -9.30 -3.57 8.43
C VAL A 5 -8.57 -2.26 8.18
N TYR A 6 -9.14 -1.39 7.35
CA TYR A 6 -8.62 -0.05 7.11
C TYR A 6 -9.73 1.01 7.24
N THR A 7 -9.35 2.26 7.43
CA THR A 7 -10.28 3.41 7.39
C THR A 7 -10.27 4.03 6.00
N ASP A 8 -11.42 4.10 5.34
CA ASP A 8 -11.53 4.70 4.00
C ASP A 8 -11.41 6.23 4.03
N LEU A 9 -11.31 6.87 2.86
CA LEU A 9 -11.21 8.33 2.75
C LEU A 9 -12.43 9.10 3.28
N ARG A 10 -13.52 8.41 3.63
CA ARG A 10 -14.74 8.97 4.24
C ARG A 10 -14.79 8.71 5.75
N GLY A 11 -13.77 8.08 6.33
CA GLY A 11 -13.72 7.71 7.74
C GLY A 11 -14.44 6.41 8.09
N VAL A 12 -14.82 5.59 7.10
CA VAL A 12 -15.55 4.33 7.31
C VAL A 12 -14.57 3.16 7.42
N ARG A 13 -14.71 2.37 8.49
CA ARG A 13 -13.97 1.11 8.64
C ARG A 13 -14.44 0.08 7.62
N THR A 14 -13.50 -0.41 6.82
CA THR A 14 -13.73 -1.34 5.73
C THR A 14 -12.79 -2.53 5.86
N SER A 15 -13.31 -3.74 5.59
CA SER A 15 -12.50 -4.96 5.57
C SER A 15 -11.80 -5.15 4.22
N MET A 16 -10.58 -5.68 4.25
CA MET A 16 -9.83 -6.07 3.07
C MET A 16 -9.33 -7.51 3.19
N ASP A 17 -9.31 -8.24 2.08
CA ASP A 17 -8.61 -9.51 1.99
C ASP A 17 -7.15 -9.25 1.64
N LEU A 18 -6.26 -9.53 2.60
CA LEU A 18 -4.82 -9.37 2.43
C LEU A 18 -4.23 -10.44 1.51
N ASP A 19 -4.89 -11.58 1.31
CA ASP A 19 -4.43 -12.60 0.36
C ASP A 19 -4.67 -12.17 -1.10
N ALA A 20 -5.61 -11.24 -1.33
CA ALA A 20 -5.92 -10.65 -2.64
C ALA A 20 -5.18 -9.32 -2.89
N ALA A 21 -4.41 -8.86 -1.91
CA ALA A 21 -3.69 -7.60 -1.98
C ALA A 21 -2.41 -7.72 -2.83
N VAL A 22 -2.11 -6.67 -3.60
CA VAL A 22 -0.82 -6.53 -4.28
C VAL A 22 0.03 -5.56 -3.45
N ASP A 23 1.04 -6.10 -2.79
CA ASP A 23 2.00 -5.28 -2.05
C ASP A 23 2.79 -4.38 -3.00
N PHE A 24 2.74 -3.08 -2.75
CA PHE A 24 3.51 -2.10 -3.49
C PHE A 24 4.43 -1.36 -2.53
N ILE A 25 5.68 -1.84 -2.39
CA ILE A 25 6.69 -1.14 -1.60
C ILE A 25 7.22 0.04 -2.42
N GLY A 26 6.46 1.13 -2.43
CA GLY A 26 6.83 2.42 -3.02
C GLY A 26 7.76 3.24 -2.13
N GLY A 27 8.78 2.62 -1.53
CA GLY A 27 9.79 3.32 -0.73
C GLY A 27 9.39 3.65 0.72
N VAL A 28 10.38 4.16 1.46
CA VAL A 28 10.22 4.69 2.81
C VAL A 28 9.56 6.06 2.71
N GLY A 29 8.37 6.21 3.29
CA GLY A 29 7.70 7.51 3.32
C GLY A 29 8.62 8.58 3.92
N ALA A 30 8.74 9.73 3.24
CA ALA A 30 9.66 10.81 3.63
C ALA A 30 9.20 11.59 4.89
N ARG A 31 8.14 11.15 5.57
CA ARG A 31 7.73 11.70 6.86
C ARG A 31 8.67 11.17 7.94
N SER A 32 9.42 12.08 8.55
CA SER A 32 10.36 11.79 9.63
C SER A 32 9.65 11.09 10.80
N GLY A 33 9.94 9.81 11.02
CA GLY A 33 9.66 9.15 12.30
C GLY A 33 9.06 7.74 12.24
N TRP A 34 8.58 7.24 11.10
CA TRP A 34 8.02 5.89 11.01
C TRP A 34 8.18 5.26 9.62
N LEU A 35 8.16 3.93 9.58
CA LEU A 35 8.11 3.14 8.36
C LEU A 35 6.64 2.87 8.01
N ALA A 36 6.32 2.94 6.72
CA ALA A 36 4.98 2.64 6.22
C ALA A 36 5.07 1.78 4.96
N LEU A 37 4.14 0.84 4.83
CA LEU A 37 3.93 -0.01 3.67
C LEU A 37 2.72 0.51 2.88
N VAL A 38 2.83 0.60 1.57
CA VAL A 38 1.69 0.87 0.70
C VAL A 38 1.23 -0.44 0.06
N ILE A 39 -0.06 -0.68 0.07
CA ILE A 39 -0.69 -1.88 -0.50
C ILE A 39 -1.72 -1.42 -1.53
N TYR A 40 -1.73 -2.03 -2.71
CA TYR A 40 -2.78 -1.82 -3.70
C TYR A 40 -3.77 -2.99 -3.63
N ILE A 41 -5.06 -2.67 -3.47
CA ILE A 41 -6.16 -3.65 -3.47
C ILE A 41 -6.89 -3.57 -4.82
N PRO A 42 -6.68 -4.52 -5.75
CA PRO A 42 -7.23 -4.42 -7.11
C PRO A 42 -8.75 -4.39 -7.17
N GLU A 43 -9.43 -5.20 -6.35
CA GLU A 43 -10.90 -5.31 -6.33
C GLU A 43 -11.58 -4.00 -5.94
N GLN A 44 -10.91 -3.21 -5.10
CA GLN A 44 -11.40 -1.95 -4.57
C GLN A 44 -10.80 -0.74 -5.32
N SER A 45 -9.85 -1.00 -6.23
CA SER A 45 -8.99 0.01 -6.86
C SER A 45 -8.45 1.02 -5.83
N ALA A 46 -8.03 0.54 -4.67
CA ALA A 46 -7.67 1.36 -3.51
C ALA A 46 -6.20 1.18 -3.12
N PHE A 47 -5.58 2.25 -2.64
CA PHE A 47 -4.25 2.21 -2.02
C PHE A 47 -4.39 2.37 -0.50
N ILE A 48 -3.73 1.50 0.26
CA ILE A 48 -3.78 1.45 1.71
C ILE A 48 -2.36 1.69 2.24
N GLU A 49 -2.18 2.70 3.08
CA GLU A 49 -0.97 2.88 3.88
C GLU A 49 -1.12 2.09 5.18
N VAL A 50 -0.13 1.26 5.51
CA VAL A 50 -0.03 0.51 6.75
C VAL A 50 1.21 0.99 7.48
N ARG A 51 1.04 1.58 8.67
CA ARG A 51 2.15 2.15 9.47
C ARG A 51 2.70 1.14 10.46
N ASP A 52 4.02 1.13 10.64
CA ASP A 52 4.69 0.42 11.73
C ASP A 52 4.67 1.29 13.00
N GLY A 53 3.94 0.86 14.04
CA GLY A 53 3.70 1.64 15.26
C GLY A 53 2.86 0.90 16.31
N SER A 54 2.63 1.53 17.47
CA SER A 54 1.93 0.92 18.63
C SER A 54 0.44 0.63 18.41
N ALA A 55 -0.13 1.13 17.30
CA ALA A 55 -1.41 0.71 16.77
C ALA A 55 -1.26 0.54 15.25
N PRO A 56 -1.59 -0.63 14.67
CA PRO A 56 -1.63 -0.79 13.23
C PRO A 56 -2.81 0.03 12.69
N GLU A 57 -2.53 1.28 12.30
CA GLU A 57 -3.47 2.11 11.56
C GLU A 57 -3.23 1.88 10.07
N ALA A 58 -4.17 1.17 9.46
CA ALA A 58 -4.28 1.06 8.02
C ALA A 58 -5.29 2.11 7.52
N GLU A 59 -4.85 2.98 6.62
CA GLU A 59 -5.69 4.06 6.07
C GLU A 59 -5.67 4.01 4.56
N GLN A 60 -6.82 4.24 3.94
CA GLN A 60 -6.88 4.45 2.51
C GLN A 60 -6.25 5.81 2.18
N VAL A 61 -5.39 5.83 1.18
CA VAL A 61 -4.69 7.02 0.73
C VAL A 61 -4.98 7.32 -0.73
N SER A 62 -4.85 8.59 -1.11
CA SER A 62 -5.06 9.03 -2.49
C SER A 62 -3.82 8.83 -3.36
N GLU A 63 -3.99 8.80 -4.68
CA GLU A 63 -2.85 8.77 -5.62
C GLU A 63 -1.93 10.00 -5.43
N GLN A 64 -2.52 11.17 -5.16
CA GLN A 64 -1.77 12.41 -4.87
C GLN A 64 -0.91 12.25 -3.61
N TYR A 65 -1.44 11.62 -2.56
CA TYR A 65 -0.70 11.35 -1.33
C TYR A 65 0.54 10.48 -1.58
N LEU A 66 0.42 9.47 -2.46
CA LEU A 66 1.54 8.60 -2.84
C LEU A 66 2.65 9.36 -3.59
N VAL A 67 2.27 10.27 -4.49
CA VAL A 67 3.23 11.13 -5.20
C VAL A 67 4.00 12.01 -4.23
N GLU A 68 3.30 12.63 -3.28
CA GLU A 68 3.87 13.60 -2.34
C GLU A 68 4.71 12.96 -1.23
N ASN A 69 4.30 11.80 -0.71
CA ASN A 69 4.88 11.23 0.51
C ASN A 69 5.77 10.01 0.25
N PHE A 70 5.57 9.31 -0.86
CA PHE A 70 6.26 8.06 -1.21
C PHE A 70 7.07 8.18 -2.51
N ALA A 71 7.12 9.36 -3.12
CA ALA A 71 7.79 9.60 -4.41
C ALA A 71 7.35 8.62 -5.52
N VAL A 72 6.10 8.13 -5.45
CA VAL A 72 5.55 7.23 -6.45
C VAL A 72 5.07 8.06 -7.63
N SER A 73 5.68 7.88 -8.79
CA SER A 73 5.26 8.59 -10.01
C SER A 73 3.87 8.14 -10.48
N ALA A 74 3.15 9.04 -11.16
CA ALA A 74 1.88 8.69 -11.81
C ALA A 74 2.01 7.54 -12.82
N ALA A 75 3.19 7.37 -13.44
CA ALA A 75 3.47 6.24 -14.32
C ALA A 75 3.52 4.91 -13.56
N GLN A 76 4.13 4.88 -12.38
CA GLN A 76 4.16 3.69 -11.50
C GLN A 76 2.76 3.35 -10.99
N ILE A 77 1.99 4.34 -10.54
CA ILE A 77 0.59 4.15 -10.12
C ILE A 77 -0.23 3.53 -11.25
N ARG A 78 -0.10 4.07 -12.48
CA ARG A 78 -0.79 3.54 -13.65
C ARG A 78 -0.38 2.11 -13.97
N ALA A 79 0.91 1.79 -13.90
CA ALA A 79 1.42 0.46 -14.19
C ALA A 79 0.86 -0.59 -13.22
N VAL A 80 0.78 -0.25 -11.92
CA VAL A 80 0.20 -1.12 -10.88
C VAL A 80 -1.28 -1.39 -11.18
N LYS A 81 -2.05 -0.36 -11.50
CA LYS A 81 -3.50 -0.48 -11.79
C LYS A 81 -3.81 -1.27 -13.08
N GLN A 82 -2.95 -1.18 -14.11
CA GLN A 82 -3.22 -1.76 -15.42
C GLN A 82 -3.04 -3.28 -15.50
N ALA A 83 -2.18 -3.85 -14.65
CA ALA A 83 -1.90 -5.28 -14.70
C ALA A 83 -1.57 -5.89 -13.32
N PRO A 84 -2.43 -5.72 -12.29
CA PRO A 84 -2.14 -6.14 -10.92
C PRO A 84 -1.72 -7.61 -10.80
N ALA A 85 -2.33 -8.51 -11.57
CA ALA A 85 -2.01 -9.94 -11.59
C ALA A 85 -0.63 -10.29 -12.18
N LYS A 86 0.08 -9.33 -12.78
CA LYS A 86 1.45 -9.52 -13.32
C LYS A 86 2.54 -9.08 -12.35
N TRP A 87 2.19 -8.50 -11.21
CA TRP A 87 3.16 -8.04 -10.22
C TRP A 87 3.50 -9.18 -9.28
N GLU A 88 4.79 -9.40 -9.07
CA GLU A 88 5.29 -10.41 -8.15
C GLU A 88 5.85 -9.73 -6.89
N PHE A 89 5.64 -10.37 -5.74
CA PHE A 89 6.27 -9.95 -4.50
C PHE A 89 7.79 -10.15 -4.59
N ILE A 90 8.55 -9.06 -4.51
CA ILE A 90 10.02 -9.13 -4.45
C ILE A 90 10.47 -9.07 -3.00
N ASP A 91 10.89 -10.21 -2.44
CA ASP A 91 11.53 -10.25 -1.12
C ASP A 91 12.98 -9.75 -1.21
N LEU A 92 13.21 -8.47 -0.92
CA LEU A 92 14.54 -7.88 -0.93
C LEU A 92 15.45 -8.40 0.19
N ARG A 93 14.91 -9.02 1.25
CA ARG A 93 15.72 -9.66 2.30
C ARG A 93 16.47 -10.88 1.77
N LYS A 94 15.89 -11.57 0.79
CA LYS A 94 16.51 -12.74 0.13
C LYS A 94 17.59 -12.36 -0.89
N ARG A 95 17.68 -11.09 -1.29
CA ARG A 95 18.69 -10.59 -2.23
C ARG A 95 19.95 -10.06 -1.57
N ALA A 96 19.93 -9.84 -0.26
CA ALA A 96 21.09 -9.40 0.52
C ALA A 96 21.89 -10.56 1.15
N ALA A 97 21.61 -11.81 0.75
CA ALA A 97 22.30 -13.02 1.20
C ALA A 97 23.30 -13.53 0.15
#